data_AF-A0A3A0AQC3-F1
#
_entry.id   AF-A0A3A0AQC3-F1
#
_cell.length_a   1.000
_cell.length_b   1.000
_cell.length_c   1.000
_cell.angle_alpha   90.00
_cell.angle_beta   90.00
_cell.angle_gamma   90.00
#
_symmetry.space_group_name_H-M   'P 1'
#
loop_
_entity.id
_entity.type
_entity.pdbx_description
1 polymer ?
#
loop_
_entity_poly.entity_id
_entity_poly.type
_entity_poly.pdbx_seq_one_letter_code
_entity_poly.pdbx_strand_id
1 'polypeptide(L)'
;MARFTQLLHEQYKTFQPCLEQLRALAAAAEATPPASLQHELEDVSDFLANQLGLHIHIADQVLYPLVEYLLATPDATAAMRNEHDEIRRLTDELLALCATLTGEPLRPDQTQALQLVLQDLATLVTAHLAKEETLYLPLLTAKLTPAADHGMLVVIEMVAGEAKDDP
;
A
#
# COMPACT_ATOMS: atom_id res chain seq x y z
N MET A 1 22.24 -3.03 11.28
CA MET A 1 20.89 -2.46 11.13
C MET A 1 19.90 -3.45 11.71
N ALA A 2 18.77 -2.97 12.24
CA ALA A 2 17.69 -3.83 12.71
C ALA A 2 17.12 -4.63 11.53
N ARG A 3 16.89 -5.93 11.69
CA ARG A 3 16.40 -6.81 10.62
C ARG A 3 14.98 -6.47 10.23
N PHE A 4 14.16 -6.07 11.20
CA PHE A 4 12.79 -5.65 10.96
C PHE A 4 12.71 -4.44 10.02
N THR A 5 13.53 -3.41 10.24
CA THR A 5 13.52 -2.23 9.36
C THR A 5 14.08 -2.54 7.98
N GLN A 6 15.05 -3.46 7.87
CA GLN A 6 15.55 -3.93 6.59
C GLN A 6 14.49 -4.71 5.80
N LEU A 7 13.67 -5.53 6.46
CA LEU A 7 12.56 -6.23 5.81
C LEU A 7 11.56 -5.25 5.17
N LEU A 8 11.15 -4.22 5.92
CA LEU A 8 10.24 -3.18 5.41
C LEU A 8 10.85 -2.40 4.25
N HIS A 9 12.12 -2.00 4.35
CA HIS A 9 12.82 -1.33 3.27
C HIS A 9 12.85 -2.16 1.97
N GLU A 10 13.12 -3.46 2.06
CA GLU A 10 13.09 -4.34 0.89
C GLU A 10 11.66 -4.52 0.35
N GLN A 11 10.64 -4.61 1.21
CA GLN A 11 9.24 -4.63 0.79
C GLN A 11 8.86 -3.36 0.01
N TYR A 12 9.30 -2.18 0.43
CA TYR A 12 8.96 -0.94 -0.28
C TYR A 12 9.59 -0.90 -1.68
N LYS A 13 10.77 -1.49 -1.86
CA LYS A 13 11.36 -1.66 -3.18
C LYS A 13 10.53 -2.57 -4.07
N THR A 14 9.94 -3.64 -3.52
CA THR A 14 9.09 -4.54 -4.31
C THR A 14 7.80 -3.87 -4.77
N PHE A 15 7.37 -2.78 -4.10
CA PHE A 15 6.18 -2.01 -4.49
C PHE A 15 6.43 -1.02 -5.64
N GLN A 16 7.68 -0.58 -5.85
CA GLN A 16 7.99 0.45 -6.86
C GLN A 16 7.50 0.12 -8.27
N PRO A 17 7.70 -1.10 -8.82
CA PRO A 17 7.21 -1.44 -10.15
C PRO A 17 5.69 -1.27 -10.29
N CYS A 18 4.91 -1.66 -9.28
CA CYS A 18 3.46 -1.53 -9.30
C CYS A 18 3.04 -0.04 -9.20
N LEU A 19 3.76 0.78 -8.45
CA LEU A 19 3.50 2.23 -8.38
C LEU A 19 3.83 2.93 -9.72
N GLU A 20 4.86 2.48 -10.42
CA GLU A 20 5.17 2.95 -11.77
C GLU A 20 4.09 2.51 -12.77
N GLN A 21 3.59 1.29 -12.66
CA GLN A 21 2.50 0.77 -13.48
C GLN A 21 1.20 1.57 -13.29
N LEU A 22 0.83 1.90 -12.04
CA LEU A 22 -0.32 2.78 -11.75
C LEU A 22 -0.22 4.11 -12.51
N ARG A 23 0.95 4.76 -12.49
CA ARG A 23 1.19 6.03 -13.20
C ARG A 23 1.15 5.86 -14.72
N ALA A 24 1.76 4.78 -15.24
CA ALA A 24 1.78 4.49 -16.66
C ALA A 24 0.36 4.26 -17.19
N LEU A 25 -0.46 3.49 -16.45
CA LEU A 25 -1.86 3.26 -16.76
C LEU A 25 -2.68 4.55 -16.72
N ALA A 26 -2.51 5.39 -15.70
CA ALA A 26 -3.18 6.68 -15.63
C ALA A 26 -2.85 7.55 -16.87
N ALA A 27 -1.60 7.56 -17.32
CA ALA A 27 -1.20 8.32 -18.50
C ALA A 27 -1.72 7.73 -19.83
N ALA A 28 -1.88 6.41 -19.90
CA ALA A 28 -2.19 5.68 -21.13
C ALA A 28 -3.67 5.26 -21.27
N ALA A 29 -4.51 5.43 -20.23
CA ALA A 29 -5.86 4.87 -20.16
C ALA A 29 -6.75 5.11 -21.40
N GLU A 30 -6.63 6.26 -22.06
CA GLU A 30 -7.39 6.57 -23.28
C GLU A 30 -6.87 5.84 -24.53
N ALA A 31 -5.55 5.60 -24.59
CA ALA A 31 -4.87 5.03 -25.76
C ALA A 31 -4.72 3.51 -25.69
N THR A 32 -4.87 2.91 -24.49
CA THR A 32 -4.71 1.47 -24.28
C THR A 32 -5.93 0.69 -24.79
N PRO A 33 -5.74 -0.38 -25.58
CA PRO A 33 -6.84 -1.25 -26.01
C PRO A 33 -7.57 -1.87 -24.80
N PRO A 34 -8.91 -2.02 -24.84
CA PRO A 34 -9.69 -2.49 -23.68
C PRO A 34 -9.21 -3.80 -23.06
N ALA A 35 -8.83 -4.79 -23.89
CA ALA A 35 -8.34 -6.08 -23.40
C ALA A 35 -6.99 -5.97 -22.67
N SER A 36 -6.09 -5.11 -23.15
CA SER A 36 -4.81 -4.85 -22.49
C SER A 36 -5.02 -4.07 -21.20
N LEU A 37 -5.89 -3.07 -21.22
CA LEU A 37 -6.23 -2.28 -20.04
C LEU A 37 -6.82 -3.14 -18.93
N GLN A 38 -7.74 -4.05 -19.28
CA GLN A 38 -8.33 -4.98 -18.31
C GLN A 38 -7.27 -5.85 -17.63
N HIS A 39 -6.37 -6.47 -18.40
CA HIS A 39 -5.30 -7.30 -17.84
C HIS A 39 -4.38 -6.49 -16.90
N GLU A 40 -3.96 -5.29 -17.33
CA GLU A 40 -3.10 -4.45 -16.50
C GLU A 40 -3.80 -3.96 -15.22
N LEU A 41 -5.12 -3.75 -15.26
CA LEU A 41 -5.92 -3.41 -14.10
C LEU A 41 -6.12 -4.59 -13.14
N GLU A 42 -6.21 -5.82 -13.65
CA GLU A 42 -6.24 -7.03 -12.82
C GLU A 42 -4.94 -7.15 -12.01
N ASP A 43 -3.77 -7.00 -12.66
CA ASP A 43 -2.46 -7.05 -11.98
C ASP A 43 -2.34 -5.99 -10.86
N VAL A 44 -2.78 -4.76 -11.15
CA VAL A 44 -2.77 -3.66 -10.17
C VAL A 44 -3.76 -3.91 -9.04
N SER A 45 -4.95 -4.43 -9.35
CA SER A 45 -5.96 -4.75 -8.35
C SER A 45 -5.47 -5.81 -7.38
N ASP A 46 -4.81 -6.85 -7.89
CA ASP A 46 -4.20 -7.91 -7.08
C ASP A 46 -3.08 -7.37 -6.19
N PHE A 47 -2.25 -6.45 -6.68
CA PHE A 47 -1.23 -5.77 -5.88
C PHE A 47 -1.87 -4.98 -4.73
N LEU A 48 -2.90 -4.16 -5.01
CA LEU A 48 -3.53 -3.31 -4.01
C LEU A 48 -4.24 -4.14 -2.92
N ALA A 49 -5.02 -5.13 -3.33
CA ALA A 49 -5.78 -5.96 -2.39
C ALA A 49 -4.88 -6.85 -1.54
N ASN A 50 -3.90 -7.52 -2.17
CA ASN A 50 -3.14 -8.56 -1.48
C ASN A 50 -1.83 -8.03 -0.88
N GLN A 51 -1.00 -7.33 -1.66
CA GLN A 51 0.33 -6.94 -1.22
C GLN A 51 0.28 -5.66 -0.37
N LEU A 52 -0.32 -4.61 -0.90
CA LEU A 52 -0.45 -3.34 -0.19
C LEU A 52 -1.43 -3.47 0.98
N GLY A 53 -2.56 -4.14 0.78
CA GLY A 53 -3.53 -4.43 1.85
C GLY A 53 -2.92 -5.15 3.04
N LEU A 54 -2.12 -6.20 2.80
CA LEU A 54 -1.39 -6.89 3.87
C LEU A 54 -0.37 -5.99 4.57
N HIS A 55 0.37 -5.18 3.81
CA HIS A 55 1.30 -4.21 4.37
C HIS A 55 0.59 -3.22 5.31
N ILE A 56 -0.52 -2.62 4.86
CA ILE A 56 -1.35 -1.70 5.64
C ILE A 56 -1.84 -2.37 6.92
N HIS A 57 -2.33 -3.61 6.83
CA HIS A 57 -2.81 -4.36 7.98
C HIS A 57 -1.69 -4.58 9.02
N ILE A 58 -0.52 -5.04 8.57
CA ILE A 58 0.64 -5.22 9.45
C ILE A 58 1.08 -3.88 10.06
N ALA A 59 1.08 -2.81 9.27
CA ALA A 59 1.46 -1.49 9.77
C ALA A 59 0.50 -1.02 10.87
N ASP A 60 -0.81 -1.18 10.66
CA ASP A 60 -1.85 -0.82 11.61
C ASP A 60 -1.78 -1.60 12.93
N GLN A 61 -1.50 -2.91 12.86
CA GLN A 61 -1.49 -3.81 14.01
C GLN A 61 -0.14 -3.85 14.75
N VAL A 62 0.96 -3.58 14.05
CA VAL A 62 2.31 -3.86 14.55
C VAL A 62 3.20 -2.62 14.53
N LEU A 63 3.38 -2.01 13.36
CA LEU A 63 4.34 -0.92 13.18
C LEU A 63 3.94 0.33 13.98
N TYR A 64 2.70 0.76 13.82
CA TYR A 64 2.20 2.00 14.41
C TYR A 64 2.10 1.97 15.94
N PRO A 65 1.56 0.90 16.55
CA PRO A 65 1.60 0.77 18.01
C PRO A 65 3.03 0.79 18.57
N LEU A 66 3.99 0.18 17.86
CA LEU A 66 5.39 0.21 18.25
C LEU A 66 6.00 1.61 18.16
N VAL A 67 5.71 2.36 17.09
CA VAL A 67 6.17 3.75 16.94
C VAL A 67 5.61 4.63 18.06
N GLU A 68 4.31 4.54 18.35
CA GLU A 68 3.66 5.30 19.41
C GLU A 68 4.23 4.97 20.80
N TYR A 69 4.49 3.68 21.05
CA TYR A 69 5.15 3.23 22.27
C TYR A 69 6.56 3.83 22.42
N LEU A 70 7.37 3.81 21.36
CA LEU A 70 8.73 4.34 21.40
C LEU A 70 8.79 5.86 21.52
N LEU A 71 7.77 6.57 21.03
CA LEU A 71 7.63 8.02 21.17
C LEU A 71 6.93 8.43 22.47
N ALA A 72 6.39 7.47 23.23
CA ALA A 72 5.54 7.72 24.40
C ALA A 72 4.42 8.76 24.12
N THR A 73 3.90 8.74 22.89
CA THR A 73 2.92 9.70 22.39
C THR A 73 1.79 8.92 21.73
N PRO A 74 0.66 8.72 22.44
CA PRO A 74 -0.54 8.12 21.87
C PRO A 74 -0.98 8.89 20.63
N ASP A 75 -1.54 8.20 19.64
CA ASP A 75 -2.07 8.76 18.40
C ASP A 75 -1.04 9.49 17.53
N ALA A 76 0.27 9.33 17.79
CA ALA A 76 1.32 9.91 16.94
C ALA A 76 1.28 9.41 15.49
N THR A 77 0.61 8.29 15.24
CA THR A 77 0.44 7.72 13.89
C THR A 77 -0.97 7.92 13.31
N ALA A 78 -1.85 8.67 13.99
CA ALA A 78 -3.24 8.84 13.55
C ALA A 78 -3.38 9.39 12.11
N ALA A 79 -2.48 10.30 11.71
CA ALA A 79 -2.45 10.81 10.34
C ALA A 79 -2.16 9.70 9.31
N MET A 80 -1.28 8.75 9.65
CA MET A 80 -0.95 7.62 8.76
C MET A 80 -2.11 6.63 8.65
N ARG A 81 -2.84 6.38 9.76
CA ARG A 81 -4.06 5.56 9.74
C ARG A 81 -5.16 6.17 8.88
N ASN A 82 -5.34 7.49 8.94
CA ASN A 82 -6.28 8.19 8.05
C ASN A 82 -5.87 8.05 6.58
N GLU A 83 -4.56 8.04 6.27
CA GLU A 83 -4.07 7.76 4.92
C GLU A 83 -4.36 6.32 4.49
N HIS A 84 -4.26 5.33 5.39
CA HIS A 84 -4.70 3.96 5.10
C HIS A 84 -6.18 3.89 4.74
N ASP A 85 -7.03 4.62 5.46
CA ASP A 85 -8.47 4.66 5.16
C ASP A 85 -8.75 5.26 3.77
N GLU A 86 -8.01 6.31 3.39
CA GLU A 86 -8.14 6.89 2.06
C GLU A 86 -7.58 5.98 0.96
N ILE A 87 -6.45 5.29 1.20
CA ILE A 87 -5.93 4.27 0.28
C ILE A 87 -6.97 3.17 0.07
N ARG A 88 -7.56 2.64 1.15
CA ARG A 88 -8.63 1.63 1.10
C ARG A 88 -9.82 2.12 0.27
N ARG A 89 -10.29 3.36 0.53
CA ARG A 89 -11.39 3.97 -0.21
C ARG A 89 -11.10 4.09 -1.71
N LEU A 90 -9.89 4.53 -2.09
CA LEU A 90 -9.48 4.65 -3.48
C LEU A 90 -9.29 3.27 -4.15
N THR A 91 -8.82 2.26 -3.41
CA THR A 91 -8.75 0.89 -3.90
C THR A 91 -10.16 0.35 -4.20
N ASP A 92 -11.12 0.54 -3.29
CA ASP A 92 -12.51 0.14 -3.51
C ASP A 92 -13.13 0.86 -4.73
N GLU A 93 -12.83 2.15 -4.90
CA GLU A 93 -13.26 2.93 -6.06
C GLU A 93 -12.68 2.38 -7.38
N LEU A 94 -11.40 2.02 -7.39
CA LEU A 94 -10.77 1.39 -8.55
C LEU A 94 -11.42 0.03 -8.86
N LEU A 95 -11.61 -0.83 -7.86
CA LEU A 95 -12.25 -2.14 -8.03
C LEU A 95 -13.67 -2.01 -8.57
N ALA A 96 -14.43 -1.03 -8.09
CA ALA A 96 -15.77 -0.74 -8.59
C ALA A 96 -15.73 -0.28 -10.06
N LEU A 97 -14.78 0.58 -10.46
CA LEU A 97 -14.59 0.97 -11.86
C LEU A 97 -14.25 -0.24 -12.74
N CYS A 98 -13.31 -1.08 -12.30
CA CYS A 98 -12.91 -2.31 -12.99
C CYS A 98 -14.12 -3.25 -13.21
N ALA A 99 -15.00 -3.39 -12.21
CA ALA A 99 -16.19 -4.23 -12.32
C ALA A 99 -17.21 -3.74 -13.37
N THR A 100 -17.12 -2.48 -13.81
CA THR A 100 -18.01 -1.92 -14.86
C THR A 100 -17.43 -2.02 -16.27
N LEU A 101 -16.22 -2.56 -16.42
CA LEU A 101 -15.57 -2.70 -17.72
C LEU A 101 -16.13 -3.90 -18.49
N THR A 102 -16.60 -3.67 -19.71
CA THR A 102 -17.32 -4.68 -20.51
C THR A 102 -16.56 -5.14 -21.76
N GLY A 103 -15.23 -4.93 -21.80
CA GLY A 103 -14.41 -5.20 -22.99
C GLY A 103 -14.63 -4.22 -24.16
N GLU A 104 -15.52 -3.24 -23.99
CA GLU A 104 -15.73 -2.12 -24.91
C GLU A 104 -14.79 -0.95 -24.57
N PRO A 105 -14.52 -0.03 -25.52
CA PRO A 105 -13.81 1.21 -25.22
C PRO A 105 -14.46 1.99 -24.09
N LEU A 106 -13.64 2.53 -23.19
CA LEU A 106 -14.11 3.38 -22.09
C LEU A 106 -14.82 4.61 -22.63
N ARG A 107 -15.92 4.98 -21.96
CA ARG A 107 -16.51 6.31 -22.17
C ARG A 107 -15.60 7.38 -21.55
N PRO A 108 -15.64 8.63 -22.04
CA PRO A 108 -14.78 9.70 -21.53
C PRO A 108 -14.87 9.93 -20.00
N ASP A 109 -16.06 9.76 -19.42
CA ASP A 109 -16.28 9.84 -17.97
C ASP A 109 -15.57 8.71 -17.20
N GLN A 110 -15.60 7.49 -17.74
CA GLN A 110 -14.93 6.33 -17.15
C GLN A 110 -13.41 6.46 -17.27
N THR A 111 -12.92 6.90 -18.43
CA THR A 111 -11.49 7.18 -18.63
C THR A 111 -11.00 8.20 -17.62
N GLN A 112 -11.69 9.34 -17.49
CA GLN A 112 -11.28 10.38 -16.55
C GLN A 112 -11.29 9.88 -15.09
N ALA A 113 -12.34 9.17 -14.67
CA ALA A 113 -12.43 8.60 -13.32
C ALA A 113 -11.28 7.62 -13.05
N LEU A 114 -10.98 6.74 -14.02
CA LEU A 114 -9.89 5.78 -13.92
C LEU A 114 -8.53 6.47 -13.81
N GLN A 115 -8.29 7.50 -14.63
CA GLN A 115 -7.04 8.26 -14.58
C GLN A 115 -6.82 8.94 -13.23
N LEU A 116 -7.88 9.55 -12.67
CA LEU A 116 -7.82 10.21 -11.38
C LEU A 116 -7.52 9.22 -10.25
N VAL A 117 -8.29 8.12 -10.15
CA VAL A 117 -8.09 7.16 -9.05
C VAL A 117 -6.70 6.50 -9.10
N LEU A 118 -6.20 6.17 -10.30
CA LEU A 118 -4.87 5.57 -10.48
C LEU A 118 -3.76 6.56 -10.08
N GLN A 119 -3.90 7.83 -10.49
CA GLN A 119 -2.93 8.87 -10.15
C GLN A 119 -2.94 9.19 -8.65
N ASP A 120 -4.12 9.26 -8.04
CA ASP A 120 -4.30 9.52 -6.62
C ASP A 120 -3.70 8.37 -5.78
N LEU A 121 -3.99 7.11 -6.12
CA LEU A 121 -3.35 5.94 -5.51
C LEU A 121 -1.83 5.99 -5.63
N ALA A 122 -1.30 6.19 -6.84
CA ALA A 122 0.15 6.23 -7.05
C ALA A 122 0.82 7.34 -6.25
N THR A 123 0.16 8.50 -6.13
CA THR A 123 0.69 9.67 -5.43
C THR A 123 0.64 9.46 -3.92
N LEU A 124 -0.53 9.05 -3.40
CA LEU A 124 -0.76 8.86 -1.97
C LEU A 124 0.12 7.74 -1.42
N VAL A 125 0.15 6.57 -2.06
CA VAL A 125 0.94 5.42 -1.60
C VAL A 125 2.44 5.76 -1.65
N THR A 126 2.91 6.45 -2.69
CA THR A 126 4.33 6.87 -2.75
C THR A 126 4.68 7.81 -1.60
N ALA A 127 3.83 8.82 -1.34
CA ALA A 127 4.06 9.76 -0.25
C ALA A 127 3.97 9.09 1.12
N HIS A 128 3.06 8.14 1.28
CA HIS A 128 2.87 7.35 2.49
C HIS A 128 4.12 6.52 2.81
N LEU A 129 4.59 5.69 1.87
CA LEU A 129 5.79 4.87 2.05
C LEU A 129 7.03 5.74 2.32
N ALA A 130 7.14 6.91 1.68
CA ALA A 130 8.22 7.85 1.94
C ALA A 130 8.21 8.38 3.38
N LYS A 131 7.04 8.60 4.00
CA LYS A 131 6.94 9.00 5.42
C LYS A 131 7.42 7.89 6.33
N GLU A 132 7.00 6.64 6.10
CA GLU A 132 7.46 5.51 6.91
C GLU A 132 8.99 5.33 6.81
N GLU A 133 9.51 5.35 5.59
CA GLU A 133 10.94 5.20 5.27
C GLU A 133 11.79 6.30 5.93
N THR A 134 11.30 7.54 5.94
CA THR A 134 12.10 8.70 6.41
C THR A 134 11.89 9.03 7.87
N LEU A 135 10.72 8.70 8.45
CA LEU A 135 10.37 9.08 9.83
C LEU A 135 10.43 7.88 10.77
N TYR A 136 9.83 6.74 10.38
CA TYR A 136 9.61 5.63 11.30
C TYR A 136 10.76 4.61 11.26
N LEU A 137 11.24 4.21 10.08
CA LEU A 137 12.34 3.24 10.00
C LEU A 137 13.63 3.72 10.68
N PRO A 138 14.03 5.00 10.59
CA PRO A 138 15.20 5.50 11.31
C PRO A 138 14.99 5.50 12.83
N LEU A 139 13.79 5.88 13.30
CA LEU A 139 13.42 5.81 14.71
C LEU A 139 13.54 4.39 15.24
N LEU A 140 12.95 3.42 14.55
CA LEU A 140 13.02 2.00 14.91
C LEU A 140 14.46 1.49 14.91
N THR A 141 15.23 1.81 13.88
CA THR A 141 16.65 1.41 13.78
C THR A 141 17.47 1.95 14.96
N ALA A 142 17.16 3.16 15.43
CA ALA A 142 17.87 3.78 16.54
C ALA A 142 17.42 3.27 17.93
N LYS A 143 16.18 2.80 18.06
CA LYS A 143 15.55 2.50 19.36
C LYS A 143 15.34 1.01 19.64
N LEU A 144 15.30 0.16 18.61
CA LEU A 144 15.09 -1.27 18.80
C LEU A 144 16.34 -1.96 19.35
N THR A 145 16.15 -2.73 20.42
CA THR A 145 17.15 -3.67 20.91
C THR A 145 17.16 -4.92 20.04
N PRO A 146 18.26 -5.71 20.00
CA PRO A 146 18.30 -6.95 19.21
C PRO A 146 17.20 -7.97 19.59
N ALA A 147 16.82 -8.04 20.88
CA ALA A 147 15.75 -8.91 21.35
C ALA A 147 14.37 -8.43 20.85
N ALA A 148 14.12 -7.12 20.90
CA ALA A 148 12.90 -6.53 20.36
C ALA A 148 12.81 -6.72 18.84
N ASP A 149 13.91 -6.48 18.12
CA ASP A 149 14.00 -6.69 16.66
C ASP A 149 13.61 -8.12 16.25
N HIS A 150 14.13 -9.13 16.96
CA HIS A 150 13.74 -10.52 16.71
C HIS A 150 12.27 -10.79 17.04
N GLY A 151 11.77 -10.26 18.17
CA GLY A 151 10.37 -10.38 18.54
C GLY A 151 9.43 -9.78 17.49
N MET A 152 9.78 -8.65 16.89
CA MET A 152 8.96 -8.02 15.85
C MET A 152 8.82 -8.87 14.60
N LEU A 153 9.88 -9.56 14.18
CA LEU A 153 9.80 -10.47 13.03
C LEU A 153 8.80 -11.61 13.27
N VAL A 154 8.80 -12.18 14.47
CA VAL A 154 7.83 -13.24 14.85
C VAL A 154 6.40 -12.71 14.85
N VAL A 155 6.18 -11.52 15.41
CA VAL A 155 4.83 -10.90 15.43
C VAL A 155 4.32 -10.66 14.01
N ILE A 156 5.18 -10.23 13.08
CA ILE A 156 4.78 -10.01 11.68
C ILE A 156 4.42 -11.32 11.00
N GLU A 157 5.19 -12.38 11.20
CA GLU A 157 4.86 -13.69 10.65
C GLU A 157 3.51 -14.20 11.17
N MET A 158 3.20 -13.97 12.45
CA MET A 158 1.91 -14.32 13.04
C MET A 158 0.77 -13.51 12.43
N VAL A 159 0.87 -12.18 12.43
CA VAL A 159 -0.17 -11.29 11.88
C VAL A 159 -0.39 -11.54 10.38
N ALA A 160 0.69 -11.78 9.63
CA ALA A 160 0.59 -12.13 8.21
C ALA A 160 -0.02 -13.52 7.97
N GLY A 161 0.06 -14.43 8.94
CA GLY A 161 -0.64 -15.71 8.92
C GLY A 161 -2.14 -15.53 9.17
N GLU A 162 -2.51 -14.77 10.20
CA GLU A 162 -3.89 -14.47 10.55
C GLU A 162 -4.65 -13.77 9.42
N ALA A 163 -4.01 -12.80 8.74
CA ALA A 163 -4.60 -12.10 7.60
C ALA A 163 -4.84 -12.97 6.36
N LYS A 164 -4.22 -14.16 6.27
CA LYS A 164 -4.47 -15.14 5.19
C LYS A 164 -5.59 -16.11 5.51
N ASP A 165 -5.96 -16.23 6.79
CA ASP A 165 -6.98 -17.14 7.28
C ASP A 165 -8.35 -16.45 7.47
N ASP A 166 -8.42 -15.11 7.32
CA ASP A 166 -9.66 -14.32 7.33
C ASP A 166 -10.22 -14.22 5.89
N PRO A 167 -11.37 -14.85 5.59
CA PRO A 167 -11.90 -15.04 4.23
C PRO A 167 -12.56 -13.81 3.57
#